data_AF-A0A972JLE4-F1
#
_entry.id   AF-A0A972JLE4-F1
#
_cell.length_a   1.000
_cell.length_b   1.000
_cell.length_c   1.000
_cell.angle_alpha   90.00
_cell.angle_beta   90.00
_cell.angle_gamma   90.00
#
_symmetry.space_group_name_H-M   'P 1'
#
loop_
_entity.id
_entity.type
_entity.pdbx_description
1 polymer ?
#
loop_
_entity_poly.entity_id
_entity_poly.type
_entity_poly.pdbx_seq_one_letter_code
_entity_poly.pdbx_strand_id
1 'polypeptide(L)'
;MFPIRDHNPSDRTPIVTYGLIAMNVVIFLSYYPGLANSPVQLAGFYDEWGLVPAQLLRDGEALPLLTSMFLHGGWMHIIGNMLFLWIFGDNLEDLLGHFGFLIFYLASGAAAGLGQILSDPNSTVPMVGASGAIAGVMGGYLLMFPRARIDVLVIIVVIIKIFTIPAWLMLGLWFALQLFNGIAIDATGGGVAYWAHAGGFVAGVLFMLPVWFRRGGAGYWAETHGKPPHEDVEYRVTRRSGIPRMQRRSAPRGADDRPLGDLSRVPRTGTRRGPRSPWTGGQD
;
A
#
# COMPACT_ATOMS: atom_id res chain seq x y z
N MET A 1 1.49 -5.33 -5.76
CA MET A 1 1.02 -5.73 -4.42
C MET A 1 0.57 -4.45 -3.73
N PHE A 2 -0.69 -4.34 -3.31
CA PHE A 2 -1.19 -3.12 -2.67
C PHE A 2 -1.34 -3.37 -1.17
N PRO A 3 -0.48 -2.81 -0.30
CA PRO A 3 -0.72 -2.89 1.14
C PRO A 3 -2.07 -2.21 1.43
N ILE A 4 -2.92 -2.85 2.24
CA ILE A 4 -4.22 -2.27 2.63
C ILE A 4 -4.13 -1.74 4.06
N ARG A 5 -3.38 -2.42 4.92
CA ARG A 5 -3.34 -2.16 6.34
C ARG A 5 -2.12 -2.79 6.99
N ASP A 6 -1.65 -2.20 8.05
CA ASP A 6 -0.80 -2.86 9.04
C ASP A 6 -1.67 -3.38 10.21
N HIS A 7 -1.12 -4.26 11.04
CA HIS A 7 -1.85 -4.83 12.19
C HIS A 7 -1.56 -4.11 13.51
N ASN A 8 -0.89 -2.97 13.47
CA ASN A 8 -0.30 -2.32 14.63
C ASN A 8 -0.87 -0.90 14.81
N PRO A 9 -2.03 -0.75 15.50
CA PRO A 9 -2.61 0.56 15.73
C PRO A 9 -1.65 1.47 16.50
N SER A 10 -1.58 2.76 16.12
CA SER A 10 -0.85 3.78 16.87
C SER A 10 -1.54 4.13 18.19
N ASP A 11 -0.77 4.42 19.25
CA ASP A 11 -1.34 4.86 20.53
C ASP A 11 -1.80 6.34 20.46
N ARG A 12 -1.17 7.12 19.59
CA ARG A 12 -1.50 8.54 19.35
C ARG A 12 -2.23 8.71 18.03
N THR A 13 -3.07 9.74 17.95
CA THR A 13 -3.69 10.17 16.70
C THR A 13 -2.62 10.75 15.76
N PRO A 14 -2.43 10.22 14.54
CA PRO A 14 -1.36 10.65 13.64
C PRO A 14 -1.76 11.92 12.87
N ILE A 15 -1.80 13.06 13.57
CA ILE A 15 -2.28 14.35 13.07
C ILE A 15 -1.44 14.85 11.89
N VAL A 16 -0.11 14.64 11.91
CA VAL A 16 0.77 15.10 10.84
C VAL A 16 0.57 14.24 9.59
N THR A 17 0.42 12.93 9.74
CA THR A 17 0.09 12.03 8.64
C THR A 17 -1.22 12.46 7.99
N TYR A 18 -2.26 12.75 8.78
CA TYR A 18 -3.54 13.25 8.24
C TYR A 18 -3.40 14.63 7.58
N GLY A 19 -2.62 15.54 8.18
CA GLY A 19 -2.35 16.86 7.63
C GLY A 19 -1.61 16.80 6.30
N LEU A 20 -0.59 15.95 6.18
CA LEU A 20 0.14 15.70 4.94
C LEU A 20 -0.79 15.11 3.87
N ILE A 21 -1.63 14.13 4.23
CA ILE A 21 -2.61 13.57 3.30
C ILE A 21 -3.58 14.64 2.81
N ALA A 22 -4.19 15.41 3.72
CA ALA A 22 -5.11 16.47 3.38
C ALA A 22 -4.46 17.52 2.47
N MET A 23 -3.23 17.93 2.79
CA MET A 23 -2.48 18.91 2.00
C MET A 23 -2.21 18.41 0.58
N ASN A 24 -1.77 17.17 0.41
CA ASN A 24 -1.57 16.55 -0.89
C ASN A 24 -2.87 16.50 -1.71
N VAL A 25 -3.99 16.14 -1.08
CA VAL A 25 -5.30 16.09 -1.72
C VAL A 25 -5.75 17.48 -2.15
N VAL A 26 -5.63 18.49 -1.28
CA VAL A 26 -6.02 19.87 -1.59
C VAL A 26 -5.18 20.43 -2.74
N ILE A 27 -3.86 20.25 -2.71
CA ILE A 27 -2.96 20.71 -3.78
C ILE A 27 -3.30 19.99 -5.09
N PHE A 28 -3.49 18.67 -5.08
CA PHE A 28 -3.87 17.94 -6.28
C PHE A 28 -5.19 18.42 -6.89
N LEU A 29 -6.21 18.65 -6.06
CA LEU A 29 -7.50 19.13 -6.51
C LEU A 29 -7.47 20.59 -7.00
N SER A 30 -6.48 21.39 -6.59
CA SER A 30 -6.39 22.79 -7.01
C SER A 30 -5.92 22.95 -8.45
N TYR A 31 -5.02 22.09 -8.94
CA TYR A 31 -4.49 22.18 -10.32
C TYR A 31 -5.00 21.07 -11.23
N TYR A 32 -5.09 19.82 -10.78
CA TYR A 32 -5.23 18.67 -11.68
C TYR A 32 -6.55 18.70 -12.47
N PRO A 33 -7.73 18.98 -11.88
CA PRO A 33 -8.98 19.06 -12.65
C PRO A 33 -8.96 20.15 -13.74
N GLY A 34 -8.25 21.26 -13.51
CA GLY A 34 -8.14 22.37 -14.46
C GLY A 34 -7.12 22.12 -15.57
N LEU A 35 -6.02 21.43 -15.26
CA LEU A 35 -4.89 21.24 -16.17
C LEU A 35 -4.88 19.88 -16.89
N ALA A 36 -5.58 18.85 -16.38
CA ALA A 36 -5.50 17.49 -16.90
C ALA A 36 -5.93 17.34 -18.37
N ASN A 37 -6.79 18.23 -18.87
CA ASN A 37 -7.23 18.21 -20.27
C ASN A 37 -6.26 18.92 -21.23
N SER A 38 -5.18 19.51 -20.72
CA SER A 38 -4.16 20.21 -21.52
C SER A 38 -2.76 19.72 -21.14
N PRO A 39 -2.21 18.71 -21.86
CA PRO A 39 -0.90 18.16 -21.56
C PRO A 39 0.22 19.19 -21.53
N VAL A 40 0.16 20.21 -22.40
CA VAL A 40 1.16 21.29 -22.46
C VAL A 40 1.12 22.17 -21.20
N GLN A 41 -0.07 22.58 -20.75
CA GLN A 41 -0.20 23.39 -19.54
C GLN A 41 0.17 22.59 -18.29
N LEU A 42 -0.19 21.31 -18.25
CA LEU A 42 0.18 20.43 -17.15
C LEU A 42 1.71 20.21 -17.08
N ALA A 43 2.37 20.02 -18.23
CA ALA A 43 3.82 19.93 -18.30
C ALA A 43 4.49 21.22 -17.83
N GLY A 44 4.04 22.38 -18.30
CA GLY A 44 4.57 23.68 -17.85
C GLY A 44 4.40 23.90 -16.34
N PHE A 45 3.28 23.46 -15.76
CA PHE A 45 3.08 23.49 -14.31
C PHE A 45 4.07 22.58 -13.56
N TYR A 46 4.38 21.40 -14.10
CA TYR A 46 5.38 20.51 -13.52
C TYR A 46 6.82 21.00 -13.70
N ASP A 47 7.13 21.71 -14.78
CA ASP A 47 8.44 22.34 -14.97
C ASP A 47 8.67 23.48 -13.98
N GLU A 48 7.61 24.19 -13.56
CA GLU A 48 7.71 25.29 -12.59
C GLU A 48 7.77 24.80 -11.13
N TRP A 49 6.93 23.82 -10.78
CA TRP A 49 6.74 23.40 -9.38
C TRP A 49 7.31 22.02 -9.04
N GLY A 50 7.60 21.20 -10.04
CA GLY A 50 8.22 19.89 -9.90
C GLY A 50 9.75 19.97 -9.89
N LEU A 51 10.39 18.90 -9.43
CA LEU A 51 11.85 18.86 -9.34
C LEU A 51 12.42 18.42 -10.70
N VAL A 52 13.03 19.35 -11.42
CA VAL A 52 13.80 19.06 -12.64
C VAL A 52 15.30 19.09 -12.30
N PRO A 53 16.00 17.93 -12.29
CA PRO A 53 17.41 17.88 -11.89
C PRO A 53 18.32 18.88 -12.62
N ALA A 54 18.18 18.98 -13.94
CA ALA A 54 19.00 19.88 -14.73
C ALA A 54 18.73 21.37 -14.44
N GLN A 55 17.49 21.75 -14.11
CA GLN A 55 17.15 23.13 -13.75
C GLN A 55 17.69 23.47 -12.36
N LEU A 56 17.49 22.58 -11.38
CA LEU A 56 18.02 22.77 -10.02
C LEU A 56 19.53 23.03 -10.03
N LEU A 57 20.28 22.24 -10.80
CA LEU A 57 21.74 22.36 -10.88
C LEU A 57 22.22 23.59 -11.66
N ARG A 58 21.41 24.10 -12.60
CA ARG A 58 21.73 25.32 -13.36
C ARG A 58 21.37 26.59 -12.60
N ASP A 59 20.16 26.63 -12.04
CA ASP A 59 19.53 27.85 -11.53
C ASP A 59 19.67 27.96 -9.99
N GLY A 60 19.93 26.84 -9.31
CA GLY A 60 20.14 26.80 -7.85
C GLY A 60 18.86 26.96 -7.02
N GLU A 61 17.69 26.97 -7.64
CA GLU A 61 16.41 27.16 -6.97
C GLU A 61 15.99 25.91 -6.18
N ALA A 62 16.13 25.91 -4.87
CA ALA A 62 15.86 24.74 -4.03
C ALA A 62 14.37 24.47 -3.74
N LEU A 63 13.47 25.42 -4.01
CA LEU A 63 12.05 25.30 -3.68
C LEU A 63 11.38 24.05 -4.30
N PRO A 64 11.65 23.69 -5.58
CA PRO A 64 11.26 22.43 -6.19
C PRO A 64 11.59 21.14 -5.41
N LEU A 65 12.63 21.12 -4.56
CA LEU A 65 12.90 19.96 -3.71
C LEU A 65 11.77 19.71 -2.70
N LEU A 66 11.09 20.78 -2.26
CA LEU A 66 9.99 20.72 -1.32
C LEU A 66 8.64 20.62 -2.05
N THR A 67 8.40 21.45 -3.06
CA THR A 67 7.08 21.52 -3.72
C THR A 67 6.77 20.26 -4.51
N SER A 68 7.78 19.64 -5.13
CA SER A 68 7.62 18.39 -5.88
C SER A 68 7.05 17.24 -5.04
N MET A 69 7.31 17.25 -3.73
CA MET A 69 6.77 16.28 -2.78
C MET A 69 5.24 16.31 -2.66
N PHE A 70 4.60 17.39 -3.10
CA PHE A 70 3.16 17.60 -2.99
C PHE A 70 2.40 17.52 -4.32
N LEU A 71 3.12 17.38 -5.42
CA LEU A 71 2.56 17.27 -6.76
C LEU A 71 2.34 15.81 -7.17
N HIS A 72 1.34 15.54 -8.00
CA HIS A 72 1.02 14.19 -8.45
C HIS A 72 0.63 14.12 -9.93
N GLY A 73 1.11 13.08 -10.61
CA GLY A 73 0.86 12.84 -12.04
C GLY A 73 -0.55 12.36 -12.40
N GLY A 74 -1.40 12.07 -11.42
CA GLY A 74 -2.78 11.62 -11.65
C GLY A 74 -3.40 10.86 -10.48
N TRP A 75 -4.66 10.43 -10.66
CA TRP A 75 -5.47 9.82 -9.61
C TRP A 75 -4.83 8.58 -8.97
N MET A 76 -4.35 7.63 -9.78
CA MET A 76 -3.70 6.43 -9.25
C MET A 76 -2.40 6.73 -8.51
N HIS A 77 -1.70 7.80 -8.93
CA HIS A 77 -0.46 8.23 -8.30
C HIS A 77 -0.75 8.78 -6.89
N ILE A 78 -1.69 9.72 -6.75
CA ILE A 78 -2.05 10.27 -5.43
C ILE A 78 -2.68 9.22 -4.52
N ILE A 79 -3.62 8.42 -5.02
CA ILE A 79 -4.29 7.38 -4.20
C ILE A 79 -3.24 6.38 -3.69
N GLY A 80 -2.31 5.96 -4.54
CA GLY A 80 -1.21 5.09 -4.14
C GLY A 80 -0.35 5.71 -3.04
N ASN A 81 0.12 6.94 -3.23
CA ASN A 81 0.95 7.62 -2.23
C ASN A 81 0.22 7.79 -0.90
N MET A 82 -1.03 8.23 -0.91
CA MET A 82 -1.79 8.44 0.33
C MET A 82 -2.06 7.12 1.06
N LEU A 83 -2.30 6.03 0.32
CA LEU A 83 -2.45 4.69 0.91
C LEU A 83 -1.17 4.23 1.61
N PHE A 84 0.00 4.38 0.97
CA PHE A 84 1.26 4.00 1.60
C PHE A 84 1.60 4.91 2.79
N LEU A 85 1.38 6.22 2.68
CA LEU A 85 1.59 7.15 3.78
C LEU A 85 0.67 6.83 4.97
N TRP A 86 -0.59 6.48 4.70
CA TRP A 86 -1.54 6.07 5.73
C TRP A 86 -1.10 4.81 6.48
N ILE A 87 -0.57 3.81 5.76
CA ILE A 87 -0.21 2.50 6.34
C ILE A 87 1.10 2.53 7.13
N PHE A 88 2.05 3.36 6.74
CA PHE A 88 3.38 3.37 7.35
C PHE A 88 3.66 4.64 8.19
N GLY A 89 2.89 5.71 7.98
CA GLY A 89 3.13 7.00 8.62
C GLY A 89 2.76 7.03 10.08
N ASP A 90 1.68 6.36 10.48
CA ASP A 90 1.14 6.40 11.85
C ASP A 90 2.11 5.81 12.89
N ASN A 91 2.69 4.62 12.65
CA ASN A 91 3.66 4.03 13.58
C ASN A 91 4.94 4.87 13.69
N LEU A 92 5.39 5.49 12.59
CA LEU A 92 6.57 6.36 12.63
C LEU A 92 6.26 7.69 13.34
N GLU A 93 5.08 8.24 13.13
CA GLU A 93 4.63 9.44 13.81
C GLU A 93 4.48 9.22 15.31
N ASP A 94 3.95 8.09 15.73
CA ASP A 94 3.85 7.74 17.14
C ASP A 94 5.25 7.57 17.77
N LEU A 95 6.16 6.92 17.04
CA LEU A 95 7.53 6.67 17.49
C LEU A 95 8.37 7.95 17.63
N LEU A 96 8.25 8.88 16.67
CA LEU A 96 9.04 10.12 16.59
C LEU A 96 8.35 11.33 17.22
N GLY A 97 7.05 11.25 17.46
CA GLY A 97 6.17 12.39 17.73
C GLY A 97 5.90 13.24 16.48
N HIS A 98 4.83 14.04 16.54
CA HIS A 98 4.35 14.87 15.42
C HIS A 98 5.45 15.69 14.73
N PHE A 99 6.19 16.51 15.49
CA PHE A 99 7.21 17.39 14.93
C PHE A 99 8.42 16.62 14.39
N GLY A 100 8.86 15.57 15.09
CA GLY A 100 9.95 14.72 14.64
C GLY A 100 9.62 14.00 13.33
N PHE A 101 8.39 13.51 13.21
CA PHE A 101 7.91 12.87 11.98
C PHE A 101 7.79 13.85 10.82
N LEU A 102 7.30 15.07 11.04
CA LEU A 102 7.25 16.09 9.98
C LEU A 102 8.64 16.38 9.41
N ILE A 103 9.63 16.62 10.28
CA ILE A 103 11.02 16.84 9.84
C ILE A 103 11.55 15.62 9.10
N PHE A 104 11.34 14.43 9.65
CA PHE A 104 11.78 13.18 9.05
C PHE A 104 11.20 12.98 7.64
N TYR A 105 9.91 13.25 7.46
CA TYR A 105 9.22 13.14 6.17
C TYR A 105 9.80 14.12 5.15
N LEU A 106 9.94 15.40 5.52
CA LEU A 106 10.49 16.45 4.65
C LEU A 106 11.95 16.18 4.29
N ALA A 107 12.78 15.81 5.26
CA ALA A 107 14.18 15.46 5.04
C ALA A 107 14.34 14.23 4.14
N SER A 108 13.48 13.22 4.31
CA SER A 108 13.47 12.03 3.45
C SER A 108 13.09 12.36 2.01
N GLY A 109 12.12 13.26 1.80
CA GLY A 109 11.75 13.73 0.47
C GLY A 109 12.86 14.51 -0.21
N ALA A 110 13.52 15.42 0.52
CA ALA A 110 14.68 16.15 0.01
C ALA A 110 15.83 15.19 -0.36
N ALA A 111 16.14 14.22 0.50
CA ALA A 111 17.17 13.21 0.25
C ALA A 111 16.82 12.30 -0.95
N ALA A 112 15.54 11.98 -1.14
CA ALA A 112 15.06 11.28 -2.35
C ALA A 112 15.29 12.12 -3.61
N GLY A 113 14.97 13.42 -3.57
CA GLY A 113 15.26 14.36 -4.66
C GLY A 113 16.74 14.38 -5.02
N LEU A 114 17.62 14.49 -4.01
CA LEU A 114 19.06 14.42 -4.20
C LEU A 114 19.52 13.08 -4.78
N GLY A 115 18.92 11.96 -4.35
CA GLY A 115 19.18 10.64 -4.92
C GLY A 115 18.88 10.57 -6.42
N GLN A 116 17.78 11.17 -6.87
CA GLN A 116 17.47 11.27 -8.30
C GLN A 116 18.48 12.15 -9.04
N ILE A 117 18.81 13.32 -8.49
CA ILE A 117 19.75 14.25 -9.11
C ILE A 117 21.13 13.62 -9.27
N LEU A 118 21.60 12.86 -8.28
CA LEU A 118 22.87 12.14 -8.37
C LEU A 118 22.85 11.03 -9.43
N SER A 119 21.69 10.43 -9.69
CA SER A 119 21.55 9.36 -10.70
C SER A 119 21.51 9.89 -12.13
N ASP A 120 20.82 11.01 -12.37
CA ASP A 120 20.72 11.64 -13.68
C ASP A 120 20.69 13.18 -13.52
N PRO A 121 21.88 13.81 -13.37
CA PRO A 121 22.00 15.26 -13.17
C PRO A 121 21.47 16.08 -14.35
N ASN A 122 21.47 15.50 -15.56
CA ASN A 122 21.10 16.19 -16.78
C ASN A 122 19.63 15.96 -17.16
N SER A 123 18.87 15.23 -16.34
CA SER A 123 17.46 14.97 -16.60
C SER A 123 16.67 16.28 -16.70
N THR A 124 15.93 16.40 -17.79
CA THR A 124 14.95 17.47 -18.03
C THR A 124 13.53 17.00 -17.74
N VAL A 125 13.34 15.79 -17.21
CA VAL A 125 12.03 15.25 -16.90
C VAL A 125 11.64 15.70 -15.49
N PRO A 126 10.52 16.44 -15.31
CA PRO A 126 10.10 16.88 -14.00
C PRO A 126 9.67 15.69 -13.14
N MET A 127 10.16 15.68 -11.91
CA MET A 127 9.81 14.70 -10.90
C MET A 127 8.76 15.28 -9.97
N VAL A 128 7.68 14.53 -9.77
CA VAL A 128 6.57 14.89 -8.88
C VAL A 128 6.18 13.68 -8.05
N GLY A 129 5.80 13.88 -6.81
CA GLY A 129 5.24 12.83 -5.96
C GLY A 129 5.79 12.83 -4.54
N ALA A 130 4.90 12.54 -3.59
CA ALA A 130 5.25 12.24 -2.20
C ALA A 130 6.07 10.93 -2.06
N SER A 131 6.14 10.12 -3.10
CA SER A 131 6.66 8.74 -3.07
C SER A 131 8.10 8.63 -2.57
N GLY A 132 8.97 9.61 -2.85
CA GLY A 132 10.34 9.64 -2.32
C GLY A 132 10.39 9.79 -0.79
N ALA A 133 9.58 10.69 -0.23
CA ALA A 133 9.47 10.85 1.22
C ALA A 133 8.84 9.62 1.87
N ILE A 134 7.78 9.07 1.26
CA ILE A 134 7.14 7.83 1.70
C ILE A 134 8.12 6.65 1.63
N ALA A 135 9.01 6.60 0.64
CA ALA A 135 10.07 5.61 0.59
C ALA A 135 10.99 5.72 1.82
N GLY A 136 11.31 6.93 2.27
CA GLY A 136 12.00 7.14 3.55
C GLY A 136 11.21 6.66 4.76
N VAL A 137 9.91 6.93 4.82
CA VAL A 137 9.02 6.35 5.84
C VAL A 137 9.09 4.82 5.84
N MET A 138 9.04 4.18 4.68
CA MET A 138 9.18 2.73 4.56
C MET A 138 10.57 2.22 5.00
N GLY A 139 11.65 2.95 4.67
CA GLY A 139 13.00 2.61 5.12
C GLY A 139 13.14 2.67 6.65
N GLY A 140 12.65 3.76 7.25
CA GLY A 140 12.59 3.91 8.71
C GLY A 140 11.72 2.84 9.38
N TYR A 141 10.57 2.54 8.77
CA TYR A 141 9.65 1.48 9.23
C TYR A 141 10.33 0.12 9.23
N LEU A 142 11.04 -0.23 8.16
CA LEU A 142 11.77 -1.49 8.07
C LEU A 142 12.78 -1.66 9.20
N LEU A 143 13.56 -0.60 9.50
CA LEU A 143 14.57 -0.66 10.57
C LEU A 143 13.93 -0.86 11.94
N MET A 144 12.84 -0.15 12.23
CA MET A 144 12.21 -0.19 13.55
C MET A 144 11.35 -1.45 13.73
N PHE A 145 10.66 -1.89 12.68
CA PHE A 145 9.59 -2.87 12.75
C PHE A 145 9.75 -4.00 11.71
N PRO A 146 10.91 -4.68 11.63
CA PRO A 146 11.20 -5.61 10.54
C PRO A 146 10.24 -6.80 10.48
N ARG A 147 9.62 -7.19 11.59
CA ARG A 147 8.68 -8.32 11.69
C ARG A 147 7.21 -7.90 11.82
N ALA A 148 6.91 -6.61 11.66
CA ALA A 148 5.52 -6.16 11.57
C ALA A 148 4.78 -6.87 10.44
N ARG A 149 3.50 -7.14 10.65
CA ARG A 149 2.65 -7.85 9.70
C ARG A 149 1.88 -6.84 8.87
N ILE A 150 2.09 -6.88 7.55
CA ILE A 150 1.42 -6.00 6.60
C ILE A 150 0.46 -6.85 5.77
N ASP A 151 -0.81 -6.46 5.77
CA ASP A 151 -1.81 -7.05 4.91
C ASP A 151 -1.71 -6.46 3.52
N VAL A 152 -1.45 -7.33 2.55
CA VAL A 152 -1.27 -6.93 1.17
C VAL A 152 -2.33 -7.57 0.29
N LEU A 153 -3.07 -6.71 -0.41
CA LEU A 153 -3.97 -7.10 -1.47
C LEU A 153 -3.18 -7.54 -2.69
N VAL A 154 -3.47 -8.75 -3.12
CA VAL A 154 -3.05 -9.27 -4.42
C VAL A 154 -4.30 -9.49 -5.24
N ILE A 155 -4.44 -8.70 -6.30
CA ILE A 155 -5.49 -8.85 -7.32
C ILE A 155 -4.85 -9.55 -8.52
N ILE A 156 -5.20 -10.82 -8.75
CA ILE A 156 -4.81 -11.55 -9.96
C ILE A 156 -6.08 -11.78 -10.78
N VAL A 157 -6.33 -10.87 -11.73
CA VAL A 157 -7.41 -10.85 -12.76
C VAL A 157 -8.84 -11.00 -12.22
N VAL A 158 -9.16 -12.07 -11.50
CA VAL A 158 -10.45 -12.38 -10.85
C VAL A 158 -10.31 -12.87 -9.40
N ILE A 159 -9.09 -13.09 -8.91
CA ILE A 159 -8.83 -13.55 -7.55
C ILE A 159 -8.38 -12.36 -6.70
N ILE A 160 -9.23 -11.96 -5.76
CA ILE A 160 -8.90 -10.99 -4.72
C ILE A 160 -8.53 -11.78 -3.46
N LYS A 161 -7.24 -11.80 -3.10
CA LYS A 161 -6.74 -12.41 -1.87
C LYS A 161 -5.91 -11.41 -1.07
N ILE A 162 -6.09 -11.44 0.24
CA ILE A 162 -5.29 -10.68 1.21
C ILE A 162 -4.26 -11.65 1.78
N PHE A 163 -2.99 -11.30 1.67
CA PHE A 163 -1.88 -12.03 2.26
C PHE A 163 -1.23 -11.17 3.34
N THR A 164 -1.04 -11.73 4.53
CA THR A 164 -0.26 -11.09 5.58
C THR A 164 1.20 -11.48 5.41
N ILE A 165 2.06 -10.52 5.11
CA ILE A 165 3.50 -10.74 4.92
C ILE A 165 4.31 -9.89 5.90
N PRO A 166 5.48 -10.37 6.35
CA PRO A 166 6.33 -9.59 7.24
C PRO A 166 6.94 -8.39 6.49
N ALA A 167 7.08 -7.27 7.20
CA ALA A 167 7.57 -6.00 6.65
C ALA A 167 8.93 -6.13 5.97
N TRP A 168 9.87 -6.89 6.56
CA TRP A 168 11.19 -7.11 5.95
C TRP A 168 11.11 -7.73 4.55
N LEU A 169 10.20 -8.67 4.33
CA LEU A 169 10.06 -9.33 3.05
C LEU A 169 9.40 -8.39 2.03
N MET A 170 8.31 -7.72 2.43
CA MET A 170 7.60 -6.80 1.57
C MET A 170 8.47 -5.63 1.13
N LEU A 171 9.01 -4.90 2.11
CA LEU A 171 9.75 -3.66 1.89
C LEU A 171 11.13 -3.95 1.28
N GLY A 172 11.77 -5.05 1.70
CA GLY A 172 13.01 -5.52 1.08
C GLY A 172 12.84 -5.88 -0.39
N LEU A 173 11.78 -6.64 -0.73
CA LEU A 173 11.47 -6.96 -2.14
C LEU A 173 11.10 -5.71 -2.93
N TRP A 174 10.28 -4.81 -2.36
CA TRP A 174 9.92 -3.56 -3.02
C TRP A 174 11.16 -2.71 -3.32
N PHE A 175 12.08 -2.56 -2.37
CA PHE A 175 13.33 -1.82 -2.55
C PHE A 175 14.23 -2.48 -3.60
N ALA A 176 14.38 -3.82 -3.57
CA ALA A 176 15.13 -4.55 -4.59
C ALA A 176 14.56 -4.33 -6.00
N LEU A 177 13.23 -4.27 -6.14
CA LEU A 177 12.58 -3.92 -7.40
C LEU A 177 12.84 -2.48 -7.82
N GLN A 178 12.95 -1.52 -6.89
CA GLN A 178 13.35 -0.15 -7.24
C GLN A 178 14.75 -0.13 -7.86
N LEU A 179 15.72 -0.82 -7.23
CA LEU A 179 17.09 -0.91 -7.74
C LEU A 179 17.14 -1.58 -9.10
N PHE A 180 16.45 -2.72 -9.26
CA PHE A 180 16.42 -3.44 -10.53
C PHE A 180 15.83 -2.58 -11.65
N ASN A 181 14.68 -1.94 -11.41
CA ASN A 181 14.04 -1.11 -12.43
C ASN A 181 14.84 0.16 -12.73
N GLY A 182 15.50 0.76 -11.73
CA GLY A 182 16.36 1.92 -11.93
C GLY A 182 17.61 1.64 -12.77
N ILE A 183 18.03 0.36 -12.86
CA ILE A 183 19.12 -0.09 -13.73
C ILE A 183 18.59 -0.60 -15.08
N ALA A 184 17.41 -1.24 -15.10
CA ALA A 184 16.88 -1.94 -16.27
C ALA A 184 16.03 -1.09 -17.21
N ILE A 185 15.48 0.04 -16.74
CA ILE A 185 14.58 0.91 -17.50
C ILE A 185 15.27 2.28 -17.67
N ASP A 186 15.55 2.66 -18.93
CA ASP A 186 16.06 4.00 -19.23
C ASP A 186 15.07 5.10 -18.77
N ALA A 187 15.59 6.24 -18.33
CA ALA A 187 14.81 7.36 -17.80
C ALA A 187 13.75 7.90 -18.78
N THR A 188 13.92 7.65 -20.09
CA THR A 188 12.96 8.00 -21.14
C THR A 188 11.77 7.04 -21.25
N GLY A 189 11.86 5.83 -20.68
CA GLY A 189 10.87 4.76 -20.83
C GLY A 189 9.95 4.52 -19.63
N GLY A 190 10.30 5.03 -18.44
CA GLY A 190 9.51 4.84 -17.24
C GLY A 190 9.33 6.15 -16.51
N GLY A 191 8.13 6.74 -16.53
CA GLY A 191 7.75 7.94 -15.77
C GLY A 191 7.74 7.76 -14.24
N VAL A 192 8.64 6.92 -13.71
CA VAL A 192 8.78 6.56 -12.31
C VAL A 192 10.24 6.83 -11.90
N ALA A 193 10.43 7.65 -10.87
CA ALA A 193 11.74 8.01 -10.35
C ALA A 193 12.29 6.94 -9.40
N TYR A 194 12.73 5.81 -9.95
CA TYR A 194 13.24 4.66 -9.18
C TYR A 194 14.42 5.04 -8.26
N TRP A 195 15.31 5.93 -8.69
CA TRP A 195 16.44 6.39 -7.89
C TRP A 195 16.02 7.33 -6.76
N ALA A 196 14.96 8.13 -6.96
CA ALA A 196 14.35 8.87 -5.86
C ALA A 196 13.82 7.93 -4.78
N HIS A 197 13.11 6.87 -5.17
CA HIS A 197 12.60 5.87 -4.23
C HIS A 197 13.72 5.16 -3.48
N ALA A 198 14.77 4.74 -4.18
CA ALA A 198 15.90 4.09 -3.55
C ALA A 198 16.65 5.04 -2.59
N GLY A 199 16.90 6.27 -3.02
CA GLY A 199 17.55 7.31 -2.21
C GLY A 199 16.76 7.66 -0.97
N GLY A 200 15.44 7.86 -1.11
CA GLY A 200 14.53 8.10 0.00
C GLY A 200 14.54 6.95 1.01
N PHE A 201 14.42 5.71 0.54
CA PHE A 201 14.44 4.51 1.40
C PHE A 201 15.72 4.40 2.21
N VAL A 202 16.89 4.54 1.56
CA VAL A 202 18.19 4.50 2.23
C VAL A 202 18.31 5.65 3.23
N ALA A 203 17.93 6.88 2.85
CA ALA A 203 17.96 8.03 3.74
C ALA A 203 17.08 7.81 4.98
N GLY A 204 15.87 7.25 4.82
CA GLY A 204 14.98 6.92 5.92
C GLY A 204 15.59 5.92 6.92
N VAL A 205 16.24 4.87 6.43
CA VAL A 205 17.00 3.93 7.28
C VAL A 205 18.09 4.69 8.04
N LEU A 206 18.89 5.49 7.35
CA LEU A 206 20.01 6.23 7.95
C LEU A 206 19.55 7.25 8.99
N PHE A 207 18.47 7.99 8.71
CA PHE A 207 17.88 8.96 9.64
C PHE A 207 17.28 8.29 10.89
N MET A 208 16.83 7.04 10.79
CA MET A 208 16.32 6.28 11.93
C MET A 208 17.41 5.58 12.75
N LEU A 209 18.64 5.43 12.25
CA LEU A 209 19.73 4.79 13.00
C LEU A 209 19.95 5.40 14.41
N PRO A 210 20.02 6.74 14.59
CA PRO A 210 20.20 7.32 15.92
C PRO A 210 19.06 6.98 16.88
N VAL A 211 17.82 6.91 16.38
CA VAL A 211 16.64 6.54 17.18
C VAL A 211 16.70 5.07 17.57
N TRP A 212 17.06 4.20 16.63
CA TRP A 212 17.23 2.77 16.85
C TRP A 212 18.32 2.48 17.90
N PHE A 213 19.48 3.11 17.79
CA PHE A 213 20.56 2.96 18.77
C PHE A 213 20.17 3.44 20.17
N ARG A 214 19.49 4.60 20.27
CA ARG A 214 19.00 5.13 21.56
C ARG A 214 18.00 4.21 22.25
N ARG A 215 17.31 3.36 21.48
CA ARG A 215 16.35 2.37 22.01
C ARG A 215 16.98 1.01 22.32
N GLY A 216 18.29 0.85 22.17
CA GLY A 216 19.00 -0.40 22.49
C GLY A 216 19.31 -1.28 21.27
N GLY A 217 19.11 -0.78 20.04
CA GLY A 217 19.52 -1.45 18.81
C GLY A 217 18.91 -2.85 18.66
N ALA A 218 19.75 -3.88 18.57
CA ALA A 218 19.26 -5.27 18.50
C ALA A 218 18.49 -5.70 19.77
N GLY A 219 18.79 -5.10 20.93
CA GLY A 219 18.04 -5.32 22.17
C GLY A 219 16.59 -4.87 22.05
N TYR A 220 16.35 -3.72 21.39
CA TYR A 220 15.00 -3.26 21.08
C TYR A 220 14.20 -4.30 20.29
N TRP A 221 14.80 -4.91 19.26
CA TRP A 221 14.15 -5.96 18.50
C TRP A 221 13.90 -7.24 19.29
N ALA A 222 14.75 -7.55 20.26
CA ALA A 222 14.56 -8.71 21.13
C ALA A 222 13.37 -8.48 22.07
N GLU A 223 13.24 -7.27 22.62
CA GLU A 223 12.16 -6.86 23.51
C GLU A 223 10.81 -6.74 22.79
N THR A 224 10.78 -6.14 21.60
CA THR A 224 9.54 -5.95 20.83
C THR A 224 9.25 -7.08 19.85
N HIS A 225 10.11 -8.09 19.81
CA HIS A 225 10.13 -9.13 18.78
C HIS A 225 10.21 -8.59 17.33
N GLY A 226 10.65 -7.33 17.16
CA GLY A 226 10.74 -6.66 15.86
C GLY A 226 9.39 -6.14 15.34
N LYS A 227 8.42 -5.92 16.23
CA LYS A 227 7.12 -5.32 15.94
C LYS A 227 6.98 -3.98 16.67
N PRO A 228 6.01 -3.12 16.28
CA PRO A 228 5.61 -1.99 17.11
C PRO A 228 5.19 -2.46 18.51
N PRO A 229 5.48 -1.69 19.58
CA PRO A 229 5.29 -2.12 20.97
C PRO A 229 3.82 -2.17 21.45
N HIS A 230 2.86 -2.17 20.53
CA HIS A 230 1.42 -2.23 20.82
C HIS A 230 0.92 -3.68 20.75
N GLU A 231 -0.17 -3.98 21.47
CA GLU A 231 -0.79 -5.31 21.41
C GLU A 231 -1.24 -5.62 19.97
N ASP A 232 -0.89 -6.82 19.47
CA ASP A 232 -1.42 -7.31 18.19
C ASP A 232 -2.96 -7.28 18.28
N VAL A 233 -3.64 -6.60 17.36
CA VAL A 233 -5.11 -6.63 17.34
C VAL A 233 -5.54 -8.05 16.98
N GLU A 234 -5.99 -8.82 17.96
CA GLU A 234 -6.68 -10.09 17.69
C GLU A 234 -8.02 -9.79 17.02
N TYR A 235 -8.02 -9.84 15.69
CA TYR A 235 -9.25 -9.83 14.90
C TYR A 235 -9.98 -11.14 15.16
N ARG A 236 -10.82 -11.18 16.20
CA ARG A 236 -11.79 -12.23 16.40
C ARG A 236 -12.79 -12.14 15.25
N VAL A 237 -12.54 -12.87 14.16
CA VAL A 237 -13.52 -13.08 13.10
C VAL A 237 -14.73 -13.72 13.76
N THR A 238 -15.72 -12.91 14.11
CA THR A 238 -17.01 -13.36 14.63
C THR A 238 -17.81 -13.98 13.48
N ARG A 239 -17.27 -15.02 12.85
CA ARG A 239 -18.06 -15.95 12.05
C ARG A 239 -18.87 -16.83 13.01
N ARG A 240 -19.93 -16.25 13.57
CA ARG A 240 -21.21 -16.97 13.48
C ARG A 240 -21.75 -16.62 12.11
N SER A 241 -21.49 -17.47 11.13
CA SER A 241 -22.25 -17.38 9.88
C SER A 241 -23.73 -17.42 10.26
N GLY A 242 -24.53 -16.46 9.79
CA GLY A 242 -25.99 -16.51 9.92
C GLY A 242 -26.62 -17.71 9.20
N ILE A 243 -25.81 -18.55 8.56
CA ILE A 243 -26.21 -19.83 7.95
C ILE A 243 -26.68 -20.77 9.07
N PRO A 244 -27.97 -21.11 9.14
CA PRO A 244 -28.47 -22.09 10.08
C PRO A 244 -27.79 -23.43 9.79
N ARG A 245 -27.09 -23.98 10.78
CA ARG A 245 -26.60 -25.35 10.69
C ARG A 245 -27.80 -26.28 10.81
N MET A 246 -28.30 -26.82 9.70
CA MET A 246 -29.23 -27.95 9.78
C MET A 246 -28.51 -29.11 10.46
N GLN A 247 -28.89 -29.40 11.70
CA GLN A 247 -28.42 -30.58 12.41
C GLN A 247 -28.96 -31.80 11.64
N ARG A 248 -28.08 -32.66 11.12
CA ARG A 248 -28.52 -33.96 10.61
C ARG A 248 -29.24 -34.65 11.76
N ARG A 249 -30.55 -34.86 11.64
CA ARG A 249 -31.28 -35.74 12.56
C ARG A 249 -30.58 -37.09 12.51
N SER A 250 -30.05 -37.53 13.65
CA SER A 250 -29.65 -38.91 13.83
C SER A 250 -30.84 -39.78 13.43
N ALA A 251 -30.61 -40.76 12.56
CA ALA A 251 -31.64 -41.75 12.23
C ALA A 251 -32.18 -42.34 13.56
N PRO A 252 -33.49 -42.62 13.67
CA PRO A 252 -34.05 -43.24 14.86
C PRO A 252 -33.24 -44.49 15.21
N ARG A 253 -32.79 -44.61 16.47
CA ARG A 253 -32.25 -45.87 16.98
C ARG A 253 -33.34 -46.93 16.81
N GLY A 254 -33.10 -47.89 15.92
CA GLY A 254 -34.10 -48.88 15.48
C GLY A 254 -34.27 -48.97 13.96
N ALA A 255 -33.63 -48.11 13.16
CA ALA A 255 -33.53 -48.29 11.72
C ALA A 255 -32.50 -49.39 11.40
N ASP A 256 -32.97 -50.64 11.44
CA ASP A 256 -32.46 -51.84 10.77
C ASP A 256 -30.96 -51.90 10.42
N ASP A 257 -30.25 -52.84 11.05
CA ASP A 257 -28.90 -53.29 10.69
C ASP A 257 -28.88 -54.05 9.34
N ARG A 258 -29.52 -53.50 8.30
CA ARG A 258 -29.57 -54.08 6.96
C ARG A 258 -28.49 -53.44 6.08
N PRO A 259 -27.61 -54.24 5.45
CA PRO A 259 -26.49 -53.70 4.67
C PRO A 259 -26.98 -52.80 3.54
N LEU A 260 -26.42 -51.58 3.50
CA LEU A 260 -26.58 -50.55 2.47
C LEU A 260 -26.02 -51.05 1.12
N GLY A 261 -26.75 -51.95 0.46
CA GLY A 261 -26.30 -52.54 -0.80
C GLY A 261 -27.39 -53.24 -1.62
N ASP A 262 -28.64 -53.26 -1.17
CA ASP A 262 -29.73 -53.86 -1.94
C ASP A 262 -30.22 -52.91 -3.05
N LEU A 263 -29.51 -52.92 -4.18
CA LEU A 263 -29.84 -52.17 -5.39
C LEU A 263 -31.03 -52.78 -6.18
N SER A 264 -31.68 -53.84 -5.68
CA SER A 264 -32.84 -54.45 -6.33
C SER A 264 -34.09 -53.55 -6.33
N ARG A 265 -34.07 -52.45 -5.57
CA ARG A 265 -35.18 -51.49 -5.47
C ARG A 265 -34.93 -50.12 -6.08
N VAL A 266 -33.84 -49.91 -6.83
CA VAL A 266 -33.70 -48.66 -7.61
C VAL A 266 -34.74 -48.71 -8.74
N PRO A 267 -35.78 -47.85 -8.72
CA PRO A 267 -36.79 -47.86 -9.78
C PRO A 267 -36.11 -47.42 -11.08
N ARG A 268 -35.91 -48.37 -11.99
CA ARG A 268 -35.50 -48.09 -13.37
C ARG A 268 -36.66 -47.45 -14.10
N THR A 269 -36.85 -46.15 -13.96
CA THR A 269 -37.59 -45.34 -14.96
C THR A 269 -37.42 -43.85 -14.68
N GLY A 270 -36.60 -43.21 -15.51
CA GLY A 270 -36.70 -41.78 -15.73
C GLY A 270 -37.99 -41.46 -16.45
N THR A 271 -38.74 -40.48 -15.94
CA THR A 271 -39.69 -39.72 -16.74
C THR A 271 -39.25 -38.26 -16.71
N ARG A 272 -38.67 -37.80 -17.83
CA ARG A 272 -38.43 -36.38 -18.09
C ARG A 272 -39.79 -35.69 -18.13
N ARG A 273 -40.11 -34.82 -17.18
CA ARG A 273 -41.14 -33.81 -17.41
C ARG A 273 -40.54 -32.73 -18.32
N GLY A 274 -41.03 -32.68 -19.57
CA GLY A 274 -40.70 -31.63 -20.53
C GLY A 274 -41.20 -30.25 -20.09
N PRO A 275 -40.64 -29.16 -20.63
CA PRO A 275 -40.96 -27.81 -20.22
C PRO A 275 -42.40 -27.43 -20.63
N ARG A 276 -43.16 -26.86 -19.69
CA ARG A 276 -44.49 -26.29 -19.98
C ARG A 276 -44.31 -24.93 -20.66
N SER A 277 -44.83 -24.81 -21.88
CA SER A 277 -44.95 -23.57 -22.65
C SER A 277 -46.05 -22.66 -22.04
N PRO A 278 -45.93 -21.31 -22.08
CA PRO A 278 -46.80 -20.40 -21.33
C PRO A 278 -48.03 -19.87 -22.09
N TRP A 279 -48.52 -20.53 -23.15
CA TRP A 279 -49.64 -20.02 -23.97
C TRP A 279 -50.67 -21.07 -24.36
N THR A 280 -51.67 -21.26 -23.50
CA THR A 280 -53.06 -21.73 -23.77
C THR A 280 -53.83 -21.42 -22.48
N GLY A 281 -54.73 -20.43 -22.32
CA GLY A 281 -55.72 -19.89 -23.25
C GLY A 281 -57.03 -20.71 -23.13
N GLY A 282 -58.02 -20.20 -22.40
CA GLY A 282 -59.44 -20.53 -22.63
C GLY A 282 -60.25 -21.13 -21.47
N GLN A 283 -61.09 -20.27 -20.88
CA GLN A 283 -62.50 -20.44 -20.50
C GLN A 283 -62.93 -21.62 -19.60
N ASP A 284 -63.37 -21.29 -18.37
CA ASP A 284 -64.79 -21.24 -18.01
C ASP A 284 -65.05 -20.05 -17.07
#